data_AF-A0A285I910-F1
#
_entry.id   AF-A0A285I910-F1
#
_cell.length_a   1.000
_cell.length_b   1.000
_cell.length_c   1.000
_cell.angle_alpha   90.00
_cell.angle_beta   90.00
_cell.angle_gamma   90.00
#
_symmetry.space_group_name_H-M   'P 1'
#
loop_
_entity.id
_entity.type
_entity.pdbx_description
1 polymer ?
#
loop_
_entity_poly.entity_id
_entity_poly.type
_entity_poly.pdbx_seq_one_letter_code
_entity_poly.pdbx_strand_id
1 'polypeptide(L)'
;MVVSETLGVVAHPGGLLVDRPELSVGVSLIVSRPTGLEIRLAARHPAEPGDVPPGLDEWGELRPGPAGVTPAPRVLLPEYDEGMHLRVGSLDPAGRAQWVYGSTSVYSGRYVEVRTTVVLPPVFDYVDLVLAWPEIGFPEAVIGLSLPGRATVQRGTFSVWEAPPVAKLAAGTTPPGDTALLPEPPLLGDPRSPRIEAGRLAADPCVLVRDRDAVIVLSRVTRSGPILALEVESLARGEAATRLEQVELPHRDDFVRVRPTVALLHGASAFPLRAYEGGYSGGAGTFHATEEFAVASAEALDLLVAWPAAGIPAHRAVVPLNRLGR
;
A
#
# COMPACT_ATOMS: atom_id res chain seq x y z
N MET A 1 11.76 -8.16 -4.62
CA MET A 1 11.09 -7.29 -3.63
C MET A 1 11.62 -7.68 -2.27
N VAL A 2 12.32 -6.78 -1.56
CA VAL A 2 12.81 -7.08 -0.21
C VAL A 2 11.61 -7.00 0.71
N VAL A 3 11.18 -8.14 1.23
CA VAL A 3 10.16 -8.19 2.28
C VAL A 3 10.76 -7.52 3.50
N SER A 4 10.20 -6.39 3.91
CA SER A 4 10.74 -5.66 5.05
C SER A 4 10.30 -6.35 6.34
N GLU A 5 11.17 -7.17 6.92
CA GLU A 5 11.01 -7.68 8.30
C GLU A 5 11.10 -6.58 9.37
N THR A 6 11.12 -5.31 8.94
CA THR A 6 11.21 -4.15 9.82
C THR A 6 10.07 -3.17 9.53
N LEU A 7 9.45 -2.69 10.60
CA LEU A 7 8.60 -1.52 10.57
C LEU A 7 9.49 -0.30 10.71
N GLY A 8 9.45 0.58 9.71
CA GLY A 8 10.19 1.82 9.70
C GLY A 8 9.38 2.98 10.27
N VAL A 9 10.00 4.16 10.27
CA VAL A 9 9.33 5.39 10.72
C VAL A 9 8.52 5.96 9.56
N VAL A 10 7.24 6.23 9.81
CA VAL A 10 6.40 6.99 8.88
C VAL A 10 7.02 8.36 8.67
N ALA A 11 7.47 8.62 7.45
CA ALA A 11 8.13 9.86 7.09
C ALA A 11 7.17 10.91 6.55
N HIS A 12 6.12 10.46 5.87
CA HIS A 12 5.08 11.32 5.34
C HIS A 12 3.71 10.65 5.53
N PRO A 13 2.70 11.38 6.05
CA PRO A 13 1.38 10.83 6.37
C PRO A 13 0.50 10.59 5.13
N GLY A 14 1.09 10.41 3.94
CA GLY A 14 0.35 10.38 2.68
C GLY A 14 -0.29 11.72 2.28
N GLY A 15 -0.91 11.74 1.11
CA GLY A 15 -1.61 12.88 0.54
C GLY A 15 -1.17 13.23 -0.88
N LEU A 16 -1.90 14.18 -1.46
CA LEU A 16 -1.71 14.58 -2.86
C LEU A 16 -0.42 15.39 -3.01
N LEU A 17 0.44 14.97 -3.93
CA LEU A 17 1.67 15.71 -4.29
C LEU A 17 1.43 16.60 -5.50
N VAL A 18 0.67 16.10 -6.48
CA VAL A 18 0.40 16.76 -7.74
C VAL A 18 -1.07 16.59 -8.08
N ASP A 19 -1.74 17.70 -8.40
CA ASP A 19 -3.12 17.73 -8.86
C ASP A 19 -3.16 18.49 -10.19
N ARG A 20 -3.24 17.76 -11.30
CA ARG A 20 -3.28 18.35 -12.64
C ARG A 20 -4.34 17.68 -13.51
N PRO A 21 -4.83 18.39 -14.55
CA PRO A 21 -5.83 17.83 -15.47
C PRO A 21 -5.39 16.54 -16.15
N GLU A 22 -4.10 16.34 -16.37
CA GLU A 22 -3.56 15.16 -17.05
C GLU A 22 -3.28 14.00 -16.06
N LEU A 23 -2.98 14.32 -14.80
CA LEU A 23 -2.55 13.35 -13.80
C LEU A 23 -2.67 13.91 -12.38
N SER A 24 -3.30 13.14 -11.49
CA SER A 24 -3.10 13.30 -10.05
C SER A 24 -2.05 12.30 -9.57
N VAL A 25 -1.11 12.75 -8.74
CA VAL A 25 -0.14 11.86 -8.07
C VAL A 25 -0.17 12.15 -6.58
N GLY A 26 -0.36 11.13 -5.78
CA GLY A 26 -0.27 11.24 -4.33
C GLY A 26 0.53 10.11 -3.71
N VAL A 27 0.99 10.37 -2.50
CA VAL A 27 1.67 9.43 -1.64
C VAL A 27 0.61 8.67 -0.85
N SER A 28 0.63 7.35 -0.94
CA SER A 28 -0.14 6.52 -0.01
C SER A 28 0.63 6.29 1.29
N LEU A 29 1.96 6.17 1.21
CA LEU A 29 2.85 5.97 2.36
C LEU A 29 4.31 6.32 2.01
N ILE A 30 5.03 6.95 2.93
CA ILE A 30 6.51 6.98 2.92
C ILE A 30 7.02 6.43 4.24
N VAL A 31 7.90 5.44 4.15
CA VAL A 31 8.55 4.82 5.30
C VAL A 31 10.07 4.99 5.19
N SER A 32 10.65 5.67 6.18
CA SER A 32 12.10 5.76 6.33
C SER A 32 12.61 4.60 7.17
N ARG A 33 13.65 3.92 6.65
CA ARG A 33 14.39 2.85 7.34
C ARG A 33 15.89 3.13 7.27
N PRO A 34 16.71 2.51 8.14
CA PRO A 34 18.17 2.58 8.03
C PRO A 34 18.70 2.02 6.70
N THR A 35 17.95 1.12 6.07
CA THR A 35 18.30 0.43 4.82
C THR A 35 17.78 1.12 3.56
N GLY A 36 16.85 2.07 3.68
CA GLY A 36 16.30 2.78 2.53
C GLY A 36 15.08 3.62 2.85
N LEU A 37 14.67 4.44 1.88
CA LEU A 37 13.42 5.18 1.90
C LEU A 37 12.43 4.50 0.94
N GLU A 38 11.34 3.95 1.49
CA GLU A 38 10.27 3.37 0.68
C GLU A 38 9.18 4.39 0.46
N ILE A 39 8.79 4.59 -0.79
CA ILE A 39 7.78 5.54 -1.23
C ILE A 39 6.74 4.76 -2.02
N ARG A 40 5.48 4.85 -1.61
CA ARG A 40 4.35 4.29 -2.34
C ARG A 40 3.54 5.43 -2.91
N LEU A 41 3.45 5.45 -4.24
CA LEU A 41 2.73 6.46 -4.99
C LEU A 41 1.54 5.81 -5.69
N ALA A 42 0.45 6.57 -5.77
CA ALA A 42 -0.67 6.29 -6.64
C ALA A 42 -0.79 7.46 -7.62
N ALA A 43 -0.71 7.14 -8.90
CA ALA A 43 -0.91 8.06 -10.01
C ALA A 43 -2.24 7.70 -10.67
N ARG A 44 -3.14 8.67 -10.81
CA ARG A 44 -4.46 8.44 -11.39
C ARG A 44 -4.67 9.41 -12.53
N HIS A 45 -4.97 8.88 -13.71
CA HIS A 45 -5.47 9.70 -14.79
C HIS A 45 -6.95 10.01 -14.52
N PRO A 46 -7.39 11.28 -14.57
CA PRO A 46 -8.80 11.62 -14.45
C PRO A 46 -9.51 11.25 -15.76
N ALA A 47 -9.80 9.96 -15.97
CA ALA A 47 -10.74 9.56 -17.01
C ALA A 47 -12.18 9.64 -16.45
N GLU A 48 -13.08 10.34 -17.15
CA GLU A 48 -14.51 10.22 -16.85
C GLU A 48 -15.00 8.81 -17.25
N PRO A 49 -15.99 8.22 -16.55
CA PRO A 49 -16.59 6.95 -16.95
C PRO A 49 -17.18 7.06 -18.37
N GLY A 50 -16.48 6.53 -19.38
CA GLY A 50 -16.86 6.62 -20.78
C GLY A 50 -15.82 7.29 -21.68
N ASP A 51 -14.94 8.11 -21.11
CA ASP A 51 -13.79 8.75 -21.77
C ASP A 51 -12.52 7.94 -21.49
N VAL A 52 -12.58 6.63 -21.72
CA VAL A 52 -11.36 5.86 -21.94
C VAL A 52 -10.90 6.27 -23.33
N PRO A 53 -9.88 7.14 -23.51
CA PRO A 53 -9.42 7.48 -24.85
C PRO A 53 -9.17 6.19 -25.66
N PRO A 54 -9.73 6.09 -26.89
CA PRO A 54 -9.44 4.95 -27.75
C PRO A 54 -7.93 4.82 -27.90
N GLY A 55 -7.40 3.67 -27.48
CA GLY A 55 -5.97 3.43 -27.31
C GLY A 55 -5.57 2.92 -25.91
N LEU A 56 -6.44 3.04 -24.89
CA LEU A 56 -6.16 2.49 -23.55
C LEU A 56 -6.22 0.95 -23.45
N ASP A 57 -6.96 0.30 -24.34
CA ASP A 57 -6.93 -1.16 -24.49
C ASP A 57 -5.74 -1.64 -25.34
N GLU A 58 -5.03 -0.72 -26.03
CA GLU A 58 -3.94 -0.97 -26.99
C GLU A 58 -2.54 -0.58 -26.45
N TRP A 59 -2.31 -0.50 -25.13
CA TRP A 59 -0.98 -0.14 -24.57
C TRP A 59 0.14 -1.15 -24.87
N GLY A 60 -0.17 -2.25 -25.56
CA GLY A 60 0.82 -3.12 -26.21
C GLY A 60 1.51 -2.49 -27.43
N GLU A 61 0.97 -1.40 -28.00
CA GLU A 61 1.49 -0.72 -29.19
C GLU A 61 1.62 0.81 -28.99
N LEU A 62 2.35 1.26 -27.96
CA LEU A 62 2.63 2.69 -27.79
C LEU A 62 3.69 3.18 -28.79
N ARG A 63 3.21 3.69 -29.91
CA ARG A 63 3.87 4.70 -30.74
C ARG A 63 3.59 6.11 -30.18
N PRO A 64 4.32 7.17 -30.61
CA PRO A 64 4.24 8.52 -30.04
C PRO A 64 2.79 8.96 -29.86
N GLY A 65 2.51 9.56 -28.70
CA GLY A 65 1.19 9.76 -28.13
C GLY A 65 0.11 10.33 -29.07
N PRO A 66 -1.16 10.34 -28.63
CA PRO A 66 -2.28 10.76 -29.46
C PRO A 66 -1.96 12.07 -30.18
N ALA A 67 -2.19 12.08 -31.50
CA ALA A 67 -1.83 13.19 -32.38
C ALA A 67 -2.31 14.52 -31.79
N GLY A 68 -1.37 15.36 -31.33
CA GLY A 68 -1.67 16.67 -30.72
C GLY A 68 -1.15 16.87 -29.30
N VAL A 69 -0.68 15.82 -28.60
CA VAL A 69 0.02 16.00 -27.31
C VAL A 69 1.48 16.35 -27.59
N THR A 70 1.83 17.62 -27.38
CA THR A 70 3.24 18.03 -27.37
C THR A 70 3.92 17.39 -26.16
N PRO A 71 4.98 16.57 -26.36
CA PRO A 71 5.71 15.98 -25.24
C PRO A 71 6.20 17.09 -24.29
N ALA A 72 6.08 16.84 -23.00
CA ALA A 72 6.58 17.79 -22.01
C ALA A 72 8.11 17.97 -22.13
N PRO A 73 8.66 19.13 -21.73
CA PRO A 73 10.11 19.35 -21.71
C PRO A 73 10.83 18.27 -20.90
N ARG A 74 11.85 17.64 -21.51
CA ARG A 74 12.74 16.64 -20.89
C ARG A 74 14.04 17.31 -20.45
N VAL A 75 14.05 17.93 -19.27
CA VAL A 75 15.22 18.64 -18.74
C VAL A 75 16.03 17.75 -17.81
N LEU A 76 15.36 16.91 -17.02
CA LEU A 76 15.91 16.01 -16.01
C LEU A 76 15.89 14.54 -16.45
N LEU A 77 14.96 14.16 -17.34
CA LEU A 77 14.89 12.83 -17.92
C LEU A 77 16.02 12.60 -18.93
N PRO A 78 16.55 11.36 -19.02
CA PRO A 78 17.43 10.98 -20.11
C PRO A 78 16.74 11.19 -21.47
N GLU A 79 17.52 11.49 -22.51
CA GLU A 79 17.03 11.71 -23.87
C GLU A 79 16.20 10.50 -24.37
N TYR A 80 16.63 9.29 -24.01
CA TYR A 80 16.02 8.01 -24.36
C TYR A 80 15.53 7.28 -23.10
N ASP A 81 14.40 7.70 -22.56
CA ASP A 81 13.68 7.00 -21.50
C ASP A 81 12.20 6.94 -21.88
N GLU A 82 11.78 5.84 -22.52
CA GLU A 82 10.40 5.55 -22.93
C GLU A 82 9.81 4.45 -22.04
N GLY A 83 8.54 4.57 -21.66
CA GLY A 83 7.97 3.67 -20.67
C GLY A 83 6.50 3.93 -20.34
N MET A 84 5.80 2.87 -19.96
CA MET A 84 4.36 2.88 -19.66
C MET A 84 4.01 3.38 -18.25
N HIS A 85 5.01 3.82 -17.49
CA HIS A 85 4.88 4.04 -16.05
C HIS A 85 5.33 5.44 -15.64
N LEU A 86 4.74 5.91 -14.54
CA LEU A 86 5.24 7.07 -13.81
C LEU A 86 6.71 6.82 -13.42
N ARG A 87 7.60 7.70 -13.87
CA ARG A 87 8.99 7.72 -13.42
C ARG A 87 9.11 8.50 -12.14
N VAL A 88 9.96 8.00 -11.27
CA VAL A 88 10.25 8.58 -9.97
C VAL A 88 11.76 8.62 -9.83
N GLY A 89 12.29 9.76 -9.40
CA GLY A 89 13.70 9.91 -9.10
C GLY A 89 13.89 10.79 -7.88
N SER A 90 15.15 10.93 -7.46
CA SER A 90 15.56 11.92 -6.47
C SER A 90 16.63 12.83 -7.04
N LEU A 91 16.61 14.12 -6.70
CA LEU A 91 17.72 15.00 -7.05
C LEU A 91 18.93 14.74 -6.13
N ASP A 92 20.11 14.68 -6.75
CA ASP A 92 21.37 14.77 -6.01
C ASP A 92 21.69 16.23 -5.63
N PRO A 93 22.69 16.50 -4.76
CA PRO A 93 23.05 17.87 -4.38
C PRO A 93 23.52 18.77 -5.54
N ALA A 94 23.82 18.20 -6.71
CA ALA A 94 24.17 18.94 -7.92
C ALA A 94 22.95 19.20 -8.83
N GLY A 95 21.74 18.83 -8.38
CA GLY A 95 20.49 19.01 -9.12
C GLY A 95 20.28 18.00 -10.23
N ARG A 96 21.02 16.88 -10.26
CA ARG A 96 20.80 15.82 -11.26
C ARG A 96 19.80 14.79 -10.73
N ALA A 97 18.88 14.38 -11.58
CA ALA A 97 17.92 13.33 -11.25
C ALA A 97 18.58 11.94 -11.25
N GLN A 98 18.43 11.24 -10.15
CA GLN A 98 18.73 9.82 -10.00
C GLN A 98 17.41 9.05 -10.10
N TRP A 99 17.15 8.48 -11.26
CA TRP A 99 15.90 7.79 -11.56
C TRP A 99 15.87 6.39 -10.96
N VAL A 100 14.73 6.03 -10.38
CA VAL A 100 14.46 4.69 -9.85
C VAL A 100 13.16 4.19 -10.45
N TYR A 101 13.24 3.05 -11.11
CA TYR A 101 12.11 2.43 -11.76
C TYR A 101 11.38 1.54 -10.75
N GLY A 102 10.11 1.86 -10.51
CA GLY A 102 9.27 1.10 -9.58
C GLY A 102 9.02 -0.33 -10.06
N SER A 103 8.82 -1.24 -9.12
CA SER A 103 8.83 -2.69 -9.40
C SER A 103 7.44 -3.31 -9.67
N THR A 104 6.37 -2.54 -9.65
CA THR A 104 5.01 -3.07 -9.81
C THR A 104 4.08 -1.98 -10.29
N SER A 105 3.24 -2.28 -11.28
CA SER A 105 2.11 -1.45 -11.70
C SER A 105 0.90 -2.36 -11.82
N VAL A 106 -0.16 -2.04 -11.07
CA VAL A 106 -1.43 -2.76 -11.15
C VAL A 106 -2.38 -1.90 -11.95
N TYR A 107 -2.90 -2.45 -13.05
CA TYR A 107 -3.90 -1.81 -13.89
C TYR A 107 -5.27 -2.38 -13.53
N SER A 108 -6.18 -1.54 -13.02
CA SER A 108 -7.59 -1.91 -12.89
C SER A 108 -8.36 -1.44 -14.12
N GLY A 109 -8.88 -2.34 -14.95
CA GLY A 109 -9.45 -2.07 -16.28
C GLY A 109 -10.67 -1.14 -16.39
N ARG A 110 -10.96 -0.28 -15.41
CA ARG A 110 -12.00 0.78 -15.47
C ARG A 110 -11.44 2.21 -15.37
N TYR A 111 -10.17 2.39 -14.99
CA TYR A 111 -9.44 3.66 -14.97
C TYR A 111 -7.94 3.39 -14.89
N VAL A 112 -7.10 4.30 -15.38
CA VAL A 112 -5.64 4.17 -15.22
C VAL A 112 -5.24 4.72 -13.86
N GLU A 113 -5.31 3.84 -12.84
CA GLU A 113 -4.56 4.03 -11.60
C GLU A 113 -3.28 3.20 -11.72
N VAL A 114 -2.14 3.87 -11.61
CA VAL A 114 -0.83 3.22 -11.52
C VAL A 114 -0.33 3.39 -10.11
N ARG A 115 -0.24 2.28 -9.39
CA ARG A 115 0.45 2.20 -8.11
C ARG A 115 1.90 1.86 -8.37
N THR A 116 2.81 2.57 -7.74
CA THR A 116 4.24 2.28 -7.83
C THR A 116 4.87 2.33 -6.45
N THR A 117 5.71 1.34 -6.16
CA THR A 117 6.57 1.33 -4.97
C THR A 117 8.00 1.55 -5.42
N VAL A 118 8.63 2.55 -4.82
CA VAL A 118 10.00 2.96 -5.13
C VAL A 118 10.81 2.88 -3.85
N VAL A 119 11.99 2.28 -3.95
CA VAL A 119 12.94 2.20 -2.83
C VAL A 119 14.17 3.01 -3.21
N LEU A 120 14.36 4.14 -2.54
CA LEU A 120 15.56 4.95 -2.66
C LEU A 120 16.60 4.49 -1.62
N PRO A 121 17.90 4.80 -1.82
CA PRO A 121 18.90 4.70 -0.77
C PRO A 121 18.45 5.43 0.52
N PRO A 122 19.07 5.14 1.68
CA PRO A 122 18.72 5.84 2.91
C PRO A 122 18.90 7.36 2.78
N VAL A 123 17.79 8.09 2.81
CA VAL A 123 17.74 9.56 2.85
C VAL A 123 17.02 9.99 4.13
N PHE A 124 17.53 11.05 4.75
CA PHE A 124 17.04 11.59 6.02
C PHE A 124 16.86 13.09 5.89
N ASP A 125 16.03 13.65 6.78
CA ASP A 125 15.76 15.09 6.91
C ASP A 125 15.00 15.71 5.72
N TYR A 126 15.45 15.47 4.48
CA TYR A 126 14.84 16.02 3.28
C TYR A 126 15.15 15.21 2.02
N VAL A 127 14.23 15.17 1.06
CA VAL A 127 14.46 14.66 -0.30
C VAL A 127 13.68 15.50 -1.32
N ASP A 128 14.33 15.81 -2.44
CA ASP A 128 13.65 16.32 -3.64
C ASP A 128 13.28 15.14 -4.55
N LEU A 129 11.99 14.85 -4.65
CA LEU A 129 11.48 13.85 -5.59
C LEU A 129 11.24 14.47 -6.95
N VAL A 130 11.64 13.76 -8.00
CA VAL A 130 11.32 14.10 -9.38
C VAL A 130 10.29 13.11 -9.89
N LEU A 131 9.18 13.61 -10.42
CA LEU A 131 8.13 12.83 -11.05
C LEU A 131 8.03 13.20 -12.53
N ALA A 132 7.88 12.22 -13.41
CA ALA A 132 7.67 12.48 -14.82
C ALA A 132 6.91 11.36 -15.53
N TRP A 133 6.07 11.73 -16.50
CA TRP A 133 5.36 10.79 -17.36
C TRP A 133 5.08 11.43 -18.74
N PRO A 134 6.14 11.62 -19.55
CA PRO A 134 6.04 12.40 -20.78
C PRO A 134 5.04 11.84 -21.80
N GLU A 135 4.82 10.52 -21.80
CA GLU A 135 3.92 9.83 -22.73
C GLU A 135 2.47 10.31 -22.63
N ILE A 136 2.04 10.78 -21.46
CA ILE A 136 0.70 11.35 -21.24
C ILE A 136 0.72 12.89 -21.14
N GLY A 137 1.82 13.53 -21.53
CA GLY A 137 1.98 14.99 -21.44
C GLY A 137 2.25 15.52 -20.03
N PHE A 138 2.45 14.64 -19.03
CA PHE A 138 2.79 15.07 -17.68
C PHE A 138 4.27 15.52 -17.60
N PRO A 139 4.55 16.79 -17.28
CA PRO A 139 5.91 17.31 -17.25
C PRO A 139 6.67 16.85 -16.02
N GLU A 140 7.99 17.06 -16.07
CA GLU A 140 8.84 16.92 -14.90
C GLU A 140 8.36 17.84 -13.77
N ALA A 141 8.12 17.26 -12.60
CA ALA A 141 7.74 17.95 -11.39
C ALA A 141 8.73 17.61 -10.28
N VAL A 142 9.29 18.62 -9.62
CA VAL A 142 10.16 18.47 -8.46
C VAL A 142 9.38 18.81 -7.20
N ILE A 143 9.38 17.90 -6.22
CA ILE A 143 8.62 18.00 -4.98
C ILE A 143 9.56 17.76 -3.81
N GLY A 144 9.75 18.79 -2.98
CA GLY A 144 10.50 18.69 -1.74
C GLY A 144 9.68 18.04 -0.63
N LEU A 145 10.24 17.02 0.02
CA LEU A 145 9.64 16.31 1.14
C LEU A 145 10.52 16.36 2.37
N SER A 146 9.95 16.83 3.49
CA SER A 146 10.58 16.71 4.80
C SER A 146 10.53 15.25 5.28
N LEU A 147 11.66 14.74 5.75
CA LEU A 147 11.80 13.38 6.25
C LEU A 147 12.26 13.40 7.72
N PRO A 148 12.04 12.31 8.49
CA PRO A 148 12.65 12.15 9.79
C PRO A 148 14.18 12.13 9.70
N GLY A 149 14.84 12.74 10.67
CA GLY A 149 16.30 12.68 10.79
C GLY A 149 16.79 11.28 11.15
N ARG A 150 18.07 11.00 10.82
CA ARG A 150 18.68 9.67 10.98
C ARG A 150 18.49 9.07 12.38
N ALA A 151 18.72 9.86 13.43
CA ALA A 151 18.62 9.38 14.80
C ALA A 151 17.18 8.96 15.18
N THR A 152 16.18 9.65 14.63
CA THR A 152 14.76 9.27 14.79
C THR A 152 14.48 7.97 14.06
N VAL A 153 14.95 7.83 12.82
CA VAL A 153 14.77 6.59 12.04
C VAL A 153 15.42 5.40 12.73
N GLN A 154 16.65 5.55 13.22
CA GLN A 154 17.36 4.47 13.91
C GLN A 154 16.65 4.03 15.20
N ARG A 155 16.08 4.96 15.97
CA ARG A 155 15.35 4.63 17.20
C ARG A 155 13.93 4.10 16.94
N GLY A 156 13.30 4.57 15.88
CA GLY A 156 11.90 4.26 15.56
C GLY A 156 11.72 3.11 14.57
N THR A 157 12.80 2.51 14.08
CA THR A 157 12.73 1.29 13.25
C THR A 157 12.90 0.06 14.12
N PHE A 158 12.04 -0.92 13.94
CA PHE A 158 12.04 -2.14 14.76
C PHE A 158 11.67 -3.36 13.92
N SER A 159 12.19 -4.51 14.33
CA SER A 159 11.84 -5.79 13.72
C SER A 159 10.38 -6.15 14.04
N VAL A 160 9.60 -6.60 13.05
CA VAL A 160 8.24 -7.11 13.27
C VAL A 160 8.24 -8.32 14.22
N TRP A 161 9.34 -9.07 14.23
CA TRP A 161 9.55 -10.23 15.07
C TRP A 161 9.83 -9.87 16.54
N GLU A 162 10.14 -8.60 16.83
CA GLU A 162 10.46 -8.11 18.17
C GLU A 162 9.43 -7.07 18.68
N ALA A 163 8.77 -6.35 17.77
CA ALA A 163 7.78 -5.32 18.07
C ALA A 163 6.68 -5.83 19.03
N PRO A 164 6.24 -5.04 20.02
CA PRO A 164 5.06 -5.41 20.78
C PRO A 164 3.82 -5.37 19.86
N PRO A 165 2.97 -6.42 19.86
CA PRO A 165 1.67 -6.34 19.21
C PRO A 165 0.81 -5.25 19.83
N VAL A 166 -0.08 -4.64 19.04
CA VAL A 166 -1.07 -3.68 19.53
C VAL A 166 -1.94 -4.34 20.61
N ALA A 167 -2.32 -3.55 21.62
CA ALA A 167 -2.92 -3.96 22.89
C ALA A 167 -3.76 -5.25 22.82
N LYS A 168 -3.27 -6.28 23.52
CA LYS A 168 -3.97 -7.56 23.70
C LYS A 168 -5.11 -7.38 24.69
N LEU A 169 -6.35 -7.37 24.21
CA LEU A 169 -7.44 -7.86 25.03
C LEU A 169 -7.48 -9.37 24.83
N ALA A 170 -7.20 -10.12 25.91
CA ALA A 170 -7.43 -11.56 25.91
C ALA A 170 -8.87 -11.79 25.44
N ALA A 171 -9.03 -12.49 24.33
CA ALA A 171 -10.35 -12.81 23.79
C ALA A 171 -11.05 -13.71 24.80
N GLY A 172 -11.80 -13.11 25.72
CA GLY A 172 -12.83 -13.80 26.47
C GLY A 172 -13.91 -14.17 25.46
N THR A 173 -13.90 -15.44 25.05
CA THR A 173 -14.88 -16.12 24.18
C THR A 173 -15.09 -15.49 22.80
N THR A 174 -14.92 -16.33 21.78
CA THR A 174 -15.38 -16.09 20.41
C THR A 174 -16.78 -15.48 20.44
N PRO A 175 -17.03 -14.33 19.78
CA PRO A 175 -18.37 -13.81 19.67
C PRO A 175 -19.29 -14.87 19.02
N PRO A 176 -20.49 -15.10 19.56
CA PRO A 176 -21.42 -16.07 19.00
C PRO A 176 -21.84 -15.66 17.57
N GLY A 177 -21.36 -16.42 16.60
CA GLY A 177 -22.19 -17.13 15.60
C GLY A 177 -22.97 -16.36 14.54
N ASP A 178 -23.20 -15.05 14.66
CA ASP A 178 -23.88 -14.29 13.61
C ASP A 178 -22.87 -13.50 12.78
N THR A 179 -22.29 -14.18 11.78
CA THR A 179 -21.64 -13.54 10.64
C THR A 179 -22.71 -12.87 9.77
N ALA A 180 -23.20 -11.72 10.22
CA ALA A 180 -23.84 -10.78 9.30
C ALA A 180 -22.75 -10.24 8.37
N LEU A 181 -23.07 -10.08 7.08
CA LEU A 181 -22.22 -9.34 6.17
C LEU A 181 -22.50 -7.85 6.39
N LEU A 182 -21.47 -7.03 6.59
CA LEU A 182 -21.65 -5.59 6.42
C LEU A 182 -22.11 -5.37 4.97
N PRO A 183 -22.92 -4.33 4.70
CA PRO A 183 -23.11 -3.88 3.32
C PRO A 183 -21.73 -3.74 2.69
N GLU A 184 -21.53 -4.39 1.53
CA GLU A 184 -20.24 -4.35 0.85
C GLU A 184 -19.83 -2.88 0.71
N PRO A 185 -18.67 -2.47 1.23
CA PRO A 185 -18.17 -1.12 0.99
C PRO A 185 -18.09 -0.93 -0.53
N PRO A 186 -18.33 0.29 -1.05
CA PRO A 186 -18.23 0.54 -2.48
C PRO A 186 -16.86 0.05 -2.95
N LEU A 187 -16.87 -0.90 -3.87
CA LEU A 187 -15.65 -1.51 -4.42
C LEU A 187 -14.70 -0.40 -4.87
N LEU A 188 -13.43 -0.48 -4.49
CA LEU A 188 -12.38 0.32 -5.14
C LEU A 188 -12.40 -0.05 -6.62
N GLY A 189 -12.91 0.87 -7.44
CA GLY A 189 -13.43 0.54 -8.77
C GLY A 189 -14.60 1.43 -9.19
N ASP A 190 -15.36 1.96 -8.21
CA ASP A 190 -16.36 2.99 -8.44
C ASP A 190 -15.65 4.33 -8.72
N PRO A 191 -16.03 5.12 -9.74
CA PRO A 191 -15.56 6.51 -9.89
C PRO A 191 -15.83 7.38 -8.64
N ARG A 192 -16.72 6.93 -7.75
CA ARG A 192 -17.01 7.52 -6.43
C ARG A 192 -16.15 6.94 -5.31
N SER A 193 -15.34 5.91 -5.58
CA SER A 193 -14.38 5.38 -4.62
C SER A 193 -13.40 6.49 -4.22
N PRO A 194 -13.04 6.55 -2.93
CA PRO A 194 -12.11 7.57 -2.45
C PRO A 194 -10.79 7.49 -3.22
N ARG A 195 -10.28 8.67 -3.58
CA ARG A 195 -8.92 8.85 -4.09
C ARG A 195 -7.95 8.49 -2.96
N ILE A 196 -7.31 7.31 -3.04
CA ILE A 196 -6.33 6.88 -2.02
C ILE A 196 -5.14 7.83 -2.02
N GLU A 197 -4.79 8.37 -3.18
CA GLU A 197 -3.78 9.41 -3.37
C GLU A 197 -4.11 10.71 -2.63
N ALA A 198 -5.38 10.96 -2.34
CA ALA A 198 -5.84 12.10 -1.55
C ALA A 198 -6.04 11.76 -0.06
N GLY A 199 -5.85 10.49 0.31
CA GLY A 199 -6.04 10.01 1.68
C GLY A 199 -4.89 10.41 2.60
N ARG A 200 -5.17 10.38 3.92
CA ARG A 200 -4.17 10.63 4.96
C ARG A 200 -4.00 9.41 5.86
N LEU A 201 -2.81 9.18 6.37
CA LEU A 201 -2.57 8.11 7.33
C LEU A 201 -3.43 8.32 8.57
N ALA A 202 -4.24 7.31 8.84
CA ALA A 202 -5.16 7.26 9.96
C ALA A 202 -4.60 6.47 11.13
N ALA A 203 -3.56 5.66 10.96
CA ALA A 203 -2.84 5.01 12.04
C ALA A 203 -1.39 4.73 11.59
N ASP A 204 -0.50 4.60 12.57
CA ASP A 204 0.86 4.16 12.32
C ASP A 204 0.91 2.65 12.03
N PRO A 205 1.87 2.19 11.21
CA PRO A 205 2.10 0.77 10.99
C PRO A 205 2.35 0.02 12.31
N CYS A 206 1.75 -1.15 12.47
CA CYS A 206 1.84 -1.88 13.72
C CYS A 206 1.65 -3.39 13.56
N VAL A 207 2.18 -4.16 14.51
CA VAL A 207 1.97 -5.61 14.58
C VAL A 207 0.59 -5.88 15.20
N LEU A 208 -0.30 -6.55 14.45
CA LEU A 208 -1.61 -6.94 14.96
C LEU A 208 -1.51 -8.16 15.85
N VAL A 209 -0.79 -9.18 15.38
CA VAL A 209 -0.56 -10.43 16.11
C VAL A 209 0.74 -11.07 15.66
N ARG A 210 1.42 -11.74 16.60
CA ARG A 210 2.63 -12.50 16.34
C ARG A 210 2.63 -13.80 17.11
N ASP A 211 3.10 -14.84 16.45
CA ASP A 211 3.60 -16.08 17.05
C ASP A 211 5.08 -16.27 16.69
N ARG A 212 5.71 -17.39 17.10
CA ARG A 212 7.13 -17.68 16.90
C ARG A 212 7.60 -17.48 15.45
N ASP A 213 6.83 -18.01 14.51
CA ASP A 213 7.20 -18.17 13.11
C ASP A 213 6.23 -17.49 12.13
N ALA A 214 5.24 -16.76 12.64
CA ALA A 214 4.28 -16.02 11.83
C ALA A 214 3.87 -14.70 12.49
N VAL A 215 3.64 -13.67 11.67
CA VAL A 215 3.22 -12.35 12.11
C VAL A 215 2.26 -11.73 11.11
N ILE A 216 1.25 -11.03 11.62
CA ILE A 216 0.30 -10.23 10.85
C ILE A 216 0.51 -8.77 11.25
N VAL A 217 0.71 -7.92 10.26
CA VAL A 217 1.09 -6.52 10.40
C VAL A 217 0.05 -5.67 9.68
N LEU A 218 -0.44 -4.63 10.34
CA LEU A 218 -1.16 -3.56 9.66
C LEU A 218 -0.11 -2.57 9.17
N SER A 219 0.27 -2.67 7.89
CA SER A 219 1.33 -1.86 7.28
C SER A 219 0.85 -0.46 6.95
N ARG A 220 -0.46 -0.29 6.72
CA ARG A 220 -1.05 1.00 6.36
C ARG A 220 -2.51 1.10 6.77
N VAL A 221 -2.90 2.28 7.26
CA VAL A 221 -4.30 2.70 7.33
C VAL A 221 -4.40 4.10 6.76
N THR A 222 -5.16 4.26 5.68
CA THR A 222 -5.37 5.54 5.02
C THR A 222 -6.85 5.92 5.10
N ARG A 223 -7.18 7.09 5.64
CA ARG A 223 -8.54 7.65 5.59
C ARG A 223 -8.68 8.54 4.36
N SER A 224 -9.72 8.30 3.58
CA SER A 224 -10.14 9.15 2.47
C SER A 224 -11.65 9.33 2.54
N GLY A 225 -12.09 10.49 3.03
CA GLY A 225 -13.49 10.76 3.35
C GLY A 225 -14.07 9.76 4.36
N PRO A 226 -15.22 9.10 4.07
CA PRO A 226 -15.88 8.18 4.97
C PRO A 226 -15.29 6.76 4.93
N ILE A 227 -14.17 6.53 4.25
CA ILE A 227 -13.60 5.20 4.05
C ILE A 227 -12.19 5.15 4.63
N LEU A 228 -11.88 4.02 5.27
CA LEU A 228 -10.54 3.61 5.64
C LEU A 228 -10.10 2.51 4.68
N ALA A 229 -8.99 2.74 3.98
CA ALA A 229 -8.25 1.71 3.27
C ALA A 229 -7.20 1.14 4.22
N LEU A 230 -7.20 -0.18 4.38
CA LEU A 230 -6.24 -0.90 5.21
C LEU A 230 -5.36 -1.73 4.29
N GLU A 231 -4.10 -1.86 4.66
CA GLU A 231 -3.19 -2.82 4.06
C GLU A 231 -2.62 -3.68 5.17
N VAL A 232 -2.76 -5.00 5.00
CA VAL A 232 -2.30 -6.00 5.94
C VAL A 232 -1.23 -6.84 5.26
N GLU A 233 -0.07 -6.90 5.90
CA GLU A 233 1.03 -7.77 5.52
C GLU A 233 1.05 -8.99 6.45
N SER A 234 1.31 -10.16 5.89
CA SER A 234 1.40 -11.43 6.60
C SER A 234 2.70 -12.12 6.23
N LEU A 235 3.49 -12.43 7.26
CA LEU A 235 4.84 -12.95 7.12
C LEU A 235 4.91 -14.26 7.87
N ALA A 236 5.42 -15.31 7.24
CA ALA A 236 5.76 -16.55 7.91
C ALA A 236 7.17 -17.02 7.51
N ARG A 237 7.82 -17.70 8.44
CA ARG A 237 9.14 -18.32 8.26
C ARG A 237 9.16 -19.73 8.84
N GLY A 238 10.18 -20.52 8.51
CA GLY A 238 10.41 -21.83 9.15
C GLY A 238 9.22 -22.78 9.01
N GLU A 239 8.76 -23.34 10.14
CA GLU A 239 7.66 -24.31 10.16
C GLU A 239 6.33 -23.72 9.68
N ALA A 240 6.03 -22.46 10.01
CA ALA A 240 4.80 -21.82 9.56
C ALA A 240 4.79 -21.65 8.03
N ALA A 241 5.91 -21.21 7.44
CA ALA A 241 6.05 -21.12 5.99
C ALA A 241 5.96 -22.49 5.31
N THR A 242 6.61 -23.51 5.87
CA THR A 242 6.56 -24.88 5.35
C THR A 242 5.13 -25.43 5.35
N ARG A 243 4.34 -25.17 6.40
CA ARG A 243 2.92 -25.56 6.44
C ARG A 243 2.11 -24.86 5.36
N LEU A 244 2.37 -23.58 5.10
CA LEU A 244 1.69 -22.82 4.04
C LEU A 244 2.03 -23.35 2.64
N GLU A 245 3.29 -23.72 2.41
CA GLU A 245 3.74 -24.34 1.15
C GLU A 245 3.09 -25.71 0.89
N GLN A 246 2.72 -26.43 1.96
CA GLN A 246 2.06 -27.74 1.89
C GLN A 246 0.54 -27.67 1.71
N VAL A 247 -0.07 -26.49 1.79
CA VAL A 247 -1.50 -26.37 1.52
C VAL A 247 -1.71 -26.56 0.02
N GLU A 248 -2.19 -27.74 -0.37
CA GLU A 248 -2.65 -27.98 -1.73
C GLU A 248 -3.78 -26.99 -2.04
N LEU A 249 -3.62 -26.24 -3.13
CA LEU A 249 -4.62 -25.28 -3.62
C LEU A 249 -5.26 -25.86 -4.88
N PRO A 250 -6.33 -26.65 -4.76
CA PRO A 250 -6.94 -27.30 -5.91
C PRO A 250 -7.53 -26.29 -6.91
N HIS A 251 -7.95 -25.11 -6.45
CA HIS A 251 -8.43 -24.03 -7.29
C HIS A 251 -7.88 -22.65 -6.91
N ARG A 252 -7.96 -21.72 -7.87
CA ARG A 252 -7.57 -20.31 -7.70
C ARG A 252 -8.40 -19.59 -6.63
N ASP A 253 -9.51 -20.16 -6.16
CA ASP A 253 -10.33 -19.59 -5.08
C ASP A 253 -9.97 -20.16 -3.70
N ASP A 254 -9.17 -21.24 -3.62
CA ASP A 254 -8.76 -21.85 -2.35
C ASP A 254 -7.68 -21.06 -1.61
N PHE A 255 -7.16 -19.98 -2.22
CA PHE A 255 -6.19 -19.09 -1.56
C PHE A 255 -6.71 -18.52 -0.23
N VAL A 256 -8.03 -18.50 -0.03
CA VAL A 256 -8.65 -18.13 1.25
C VAL A 256 -8.05 -18.95 2.42
N ARG A 257 -7.63 -20.19 2.19
CA ARG A 257 -7.08 -21.07 3.24
C ARG A 257 -5.66 -20.71 3.68
N VAL A 258 -4.85 -20.11 2.80
CA VAL A 258 -3.46 -19.74 3.10
C VAL A 258 -3.33 -18.29 3.57
N ARG A 259 -4.40 -17.52 3.54
CA ARG A 259 -4.41 -16.08 3.88
C ARG A 259 -4.81 -15.85 5.34
N PRO A 260 -4.37 -14.74 5.94
CA PRO A 260 -4.99 -14.27 7.18
C PRO A 260 -6.48 -13.99 6.94
N THR A 261 -7.30 -14.26 7.94
CA THR A 261 -8.67 -13.75 8.01
C THR A 261 -8.63 -12.46 8.81
N VAL A 262 -9.22 -11.40 8.27
CA VAL A 262 -9.40 -10.11 8.95
C VAL A 262 -10.89 -9.83 9.01
N ALA A 263 -11.40 -9.47 10.18
CA ALA A 263 -12.79 -9.06 10.38
C ALA A 263 -12.85 -7.78 11.20
N LEU A 264 -13.83 -6.93 10.92
CA LEU A 264 -14.14 -5.76 11.75
C LEU A 264 -15.06 -6.21 12.90
N LEU A 265 -14.73 -5.82 14.12
CA LEU A 265 -15.58 -6.00 15.28
C LEU A 265 -16.46 -4.77 15.48
N HIS A 266 -17.76 -5.01 15.65
CA HIS A 266 -18.71 -3.98 16.06
C HIS A 266 -19.60 -4.54 17.17
N GLY A 267 -19.34 -4.10 18.40
CA GLY A 267 -19.96 -4.67 19.59
C GLY A 267 -19.56 -6.13 19.79
N ALA A 268 -20.55 -7.03 19.75
CA ALA A 268 -20.35 -8.48 19.87
C ALA A 268 -20.33 -9.20 18.51
N SER A 269 -20.39 -8.48 17.40
CA SER A 269 -20.43 -9.08 16.06
C SER A 269 -19.09 -8.90 15.34
N ALA A 270 -18.71 -9.92 14.56
CA ALA A 270 -17.51 -9.91 13.72
C ALA A 270 -17.93 -9.98 12.25
N PHE A 271 -17.43 -9.03 11.46
CA PHE A 271 -17.77 -8.86 10.06
C PHE A 271 -16.53 -9.16 9.22
N PRO A 272 -16.44 -10.32 8.56
CA PRO A 272 -15.30 -10.66 7.72
C PRO A 272 -15.08 -9.59 6.66
N LEU A 273 -13.84 -9.12 6.55
CA LEU A 273 -13.44 -8.20 5.51
C LEU A 273 -13.01 -8.99 4.29
N ARG A 274 -13.47 -8.54 3.12
CA ARG A 274 -13.05 -9.10 1.84
C ARG A 274 -11.90 -8.26 1.30
N ALA A 275 -10.77 -8.90 1.06
CA ALA A 275 -9.66 -8.26 0.36
C ALA A 275 -10.10 -7.93 -1.08
N TYR A 276 -9.90 -6.69 -1.52
CA TYR A 276 -10.19 -6.30 -2.91
C TYR A 276 -8.96 -6.40 -3.81
N GLU A 277 -7.77 -6.34 -3.21
CA GLU A 277 -6.50 -6.50 -3.87
C GLU A 277 -5.55 -7.26 -2.95
N GLY A 278 -4.62 -8.00 -3.53
CA GLY A 278 -3.58 -8.65 -2.76
C GLY A 278 -2.65 -9.48 -3.62
N GLY A 279 -1.49 -9.76 -3.06
CA GLY A 279 -0.46 -10.59 -3.67
C GLY A 279 0.20 -11.44 -2.61
N TYR A 280 0.87 -12.49 -3.05
CA TYR A 280 1.72 -13.29 -2.19
C TYR A 280 2.99 -13.65 -2.93
N SER A 281 4.04 -13.86 -2.16
CA SER A 281 5.34 -14.33 -2.62
C SER A 281 5.95 -15.21 -1.53
N GLY A 282 6.97 -15.97 -1.88
CA GLY A 282 7.59 -16.88 -0.92
C GLY A 282 8.36 -17.98 -1.62
N GLY A 283 8.85 -18.90 -0.80
CA GLY A 283 9.70 -20.02 -1.17
C GLY A 283 10.85 -20.20 -0.18
N ALA A 284 11.42 -21.40 -0.18
CA ALA A 284 12.54 -21.78 0.67
C ALA A 284 12.30 -21.48 2.17
N GLY A 285 11.10 -21.77 2.68
CA GLY A 285 10.78 -21.59 4.10
C GLY A 285 10.46 -20.14 4.49
N THR A 286 10.05 -19.32 3.52
CA THR A 286 9.48 -17.99 3.76
C THR A 286 8.18 -17.82 3.00
N PHE A 287 7.24 -17.07 3.58
CA PHE A 287 5.99 -16.70 2.96
C PHE A 287 5.66 -15.26 3.29
N HIS A 288 5.18 -14.52 2.30
CA HIS A 288 4.76 -13.15 2.42
C HIS A 288 3.45 -12.96 1.65
N ALA A 289 2.47 -12.33 2.27
CA ALA A 289 1.26 -11.88 1.61
C ALA A 289 0.95 -10.44 1.98
N THR A 290 0.43 -9.69 1.02
CA THR A 290 -0.10 -8.34 1.22
C THR A 290 -1.53 -8.33 0.74
N GLU A 291 -2.45 -7.83 1.56
CA GLU A 291 -3.86 -7.74 1.24
C GLU A 291 -4.40 -6.36 1.59
N GLU A 292 -5.27 -5.83 0.72
CA GLU A 292 -5.91 -4.55 0.92
C GLU A 292 -7.41 -4.69 1.17
N PHE A 293 -7.90 -3.92 2.14
CA PHE A 293 -9.28 -3.93 2.60
C PHE A 293 -9.82 -2.50 2.62
N ALA A 294 -11.13 -2.35 2.45
CA ALA A 294 -11.83 -1.09 2.63
C ALA A 294 -12.92 -1.26 3.69
N VAL A 295 -13.06 -0.29 4.58
CA VAL A 295 -14.13 -0.26 5.58
C VAL A 295 -14.66 1.16 5.75
N ALA A 296 -15.86 1.30 6.30
CA ALA A 296 -16.38 2.59 6.72
C ALA A 296 -15.51 3.18 7.84
N SER A 297 -15.32 4.51 7.83
CA SER A 297 -14.53 5.21 8.82
C SER A 297 -15.17 5.11 10.20
N ALA A 298 -14.34 4.79 11.19
CA ALA A 298 -14.69 4.72 12.60
C ALA A 298 -13.74 5.60 13.44
N GLU A 299 -13.99 5.68 14.75
CA GLU A 299 -13.07 6.34 15.70
C GLU A 299 -11.87 5.44 16.06
N ALA A 300 -12.05 4.13 16.00
CA ALA A 300 -11.01 3.13 16.21
C ALA A 300 -11.25 1.94 15.27
N LEU A 301 -10.18 1.23 14.92
CA LEU A 301 -10.27 -0.04 14.21
C LEU A 301 -10.18 -1.19 15.21
N ASP A 302 -11.31 -1.83 15.48
CA ASP A 302 -11.37 -3.03 16.31
C ASP A 302 -11.40 -4.24 15.37
N LEU A 303 -10.28 -4.97 15.29
CA LEU A 303 -10.08 -6.03 14.32
C LEU A 303 -10.04 -7.38 15.03
N LEU A 304 -10.67 -8.38 14.42
CA LEU A 304 -10.41 -9.78 14.72
C LEU A 304 -9.55 -10.34 13.59
N VAL A 305 -8.34 -10.78 13.92
CA VAL A 305 -7.38 -11.36 12.96
C VAL A 305 -7.07 -12.80 13.33
N ALA A 306 -6.98 -13.67 12.34
CA ALA A 306 -6.59 -15.07 12.53
C ALA A 306 -5.76 -15.53 11.34
N TRP A 307 -4.83 -16.47 11.55
CA TRP A 307 -4.16 -17.15 10.45
C TRP A 307 -3.89 -18.61 10.79
N PRO A 308 -4.96 -19.45 10.79
CA PRO A 308 -4.88 -20.82 11.28
C PRO A 308 -3.86 -21.68 10.55
N ALA A 309 -3.71 -21.50 9.23
CA ALA A 309 -2.72 -22.23 8.43
C ALA A 309 -1.27 -21.94 8.88
N ALA A 310 -1.00 -20.76 9.42
CA ALA A 310 0.28 -20.38 10.02
C ALA A 310 0.33 -20.66 11.54
N GLY A 311 -0.72 -21.21 12.13
CA GLY A 311 -0.83 -21.51 13.57
C GLY A 311 -1.27 -20.33 14.44
N ILE A 312 -1.67 -19.20 13.87
CA ILE A 312 -2.15 -18.04 14.63
C ILE A 312 -3.67 -18.20 14.87
N PRO A 313 -4.14 -18.35 16.12
CA PRO A 313 -5.58 -18.43 16.41
C PRO A 313 -6.24 -17.04 16.25
N ALA A 314 -7.54 -16.94 16.52
CA ALA A 314 -8.23 -15.65 16.47
C ALA A 314 -7.75 -14.70 17.58
N HIS A 315 -7.40 -13.47 17.20
CA HIS A 315 -6.89 -12.43 18.08
C HIS A 315 -7.61 -11.11 17.82
N ARG A 316 -8.03 -10.45 18.90
CA ARG A 316 -8.58 -9.09 18.84
C ARG A 316 -7.44 -8.07 18.92
N ALA A 317 -7.43 -7.13 18.00
CA ALA A 317 -6.48 -6.02 17.94
C ALA A 317 -7.24 -4.69 17.84
N VAL A 318 -7.02 -3.79 18.78
CA VAL A 318 -7.65 -2.46 18.79
C VAL A 318 -6.63 -1.43 18.36
N VAL A 319 -6.72 -0.98 17.11
CA VAL A 319 -5.79 -0.01 16.52
C VAL A 319 -6.34 1.41 16.73
N PRO A 320 -5.61 2.27 17.47
CA PRO A 320 -6.02 3.65 17.64
C PRO A 320 -5.90 4.40 16.31
N LEU A 321 -6.93 5.18 15.97
CA LEU A 321 -6.86 6.06 14.82
C LEU A 321 -6.43 7.46 15.25
N ASN A 322 -5.48 8.03 14.50
CA ASN A 322 -5.06 9.41 14.59
C ASN A 322 -6.30 10.30 14.43
N ARG A 323 -6.51 11.18 15.41
CA ARG A 323 -7.46 12.28 15.26
C ARG A 323 -6.88 13.20 14.20
N LEU A 324 -7.35 13.07 12.96
CA LEU A 324 -7.07 14.07 11.94
C LEU A 324 -7.59 15.40 12.48
N GLY A 325 -6.70 16.39 12.62
CA GLY A 325 -7.09 17.75 12.99
C GLY A 325 -8.24 18.19 12.09
N ARG A 326 -9.31 18.70 12.72
CA ARG A 326 -10.46 19.28 12.01
C ARG A 326 -10.03 20.48 11.18
#